data_AF-A0A5D0XQC6-F1
#
_entry.id   AF-A0A5D0XQC6-F1
#
_cell.length_a   1.000
_cell.length_b   1.000
_cell.length_c   1.000
_cell.angle_alpha   90.00
_cell.angle_beta   90.00
_cell.angle_gamma   90.00
#
_symmetry.space_group_name_H-M   'P 1'
#
loop_
_entity.id
_entity.type
_entity.pdbx_description
1 polymer ?
#
loop_
_entity_poly.entity_id
_entity_poly.type
_entity_poly.pdbx_seq_one_letter_code
_entity_poly.pdbx_strand_id
1 'polypeptide(L)'
;MTSISEIWALLDTDVQQWLLDNPGTRVLPRLYVNHVPAGGPETGQCLRLDEHGDYWLTPEEMVFLTARRQELVPGKQDTVGADSGGGESTRTGEALDR
;
A
#
# COMPACT_ATOMS: atom_id res chain seq x y z
N MET A 1 8.92 22.08 2.43
CA MET A 1 9.29 21.10 1.38
C MET A 1 8.07 20.26 1.17
N THR A 2 7.64 20.07 -0.07
CA THR A 2 6.40 19.36 -0.36
C THR A 2 6.68 17.88 -0.47
N SER A 3 5.98 17.08 0.34
CA SER A 3 6.05 15.62 0.33
C SER A 3 4.88 15.00 -0.44
N ILE A 4 5.06 13.78 -0.97
CA ILE A 4 4.03 12.96 -1.63
C ILE A 4 2.76 12.86 -0.79
N SER A 5 2.87 12.75 0.53
CA SER A 5 1.71 12.69 1.42
C SER A 5 0.85 13.96 1.40
N GLU A 6 1.45 15.14 1.18
CA GLU A 6 0.75 16.42 1.14
C GLU A 6 0.05 16.65 -0.20
N ILE A 7 0.65 16.18 -1.29
CA ILE A 7 0.10 16.31 -2.64
C ILE A 7 -0.65 15.07 -3.11
N TRP A 8 -0.82 14.06 -2.24
CA TRP A 8 -1.43 12.78 -2.61
C TRP A 8 -2.78 12.94 -3.31
N ALA A 9 -3.63 13.85 -2.81
CA ALA A 9 -4.93 14.15 -3.39
C ALA A 9 -4.86 14.92 -4.73
N LEU A 10 -3.71 15.51 -5.04
CA LEU A 10 -3.43 16.23 -6.28
C LEU A 10 -2.75 15.34 -7.32
N LEU A 11 -2.14 14.22 -6.91
CA LEU A 11 -1.50 13.28 -7.83
C LEU A 11 -2.52 12.70 -8.81
N ASP A 12 -2.10 12.56 -10.06
CA ASP A 12 -2.86 11.79 -11.05
C ASP A 12 -3.11 10.36 -10.56
N THR A 13 -4.25 9.80 -10.96
CA THR A 13 -4.66 8.45 -10.54
C THR A 13 -3.65 7.39 -10.98
N ASP A 14 -3.06 7.55 -12.17
CA ASP A 14 -2.01 6.66 -12.68
C ASP A 14 -0.75 6.68 -11.79
N VAL A 15 -0.37 7.86 -11.29
CA VAL A 15 0.79 8.01 -10.39
C VAL A 15 0.49 7.37 -9.03
N GLN A 16 -0.72 7.59 -8.50
CA GLN A 16 -1.16 6.97 -7.24
C GLN A 16 -1.15 5.44 -7.34
N GLN A 17 -1.72 4.88 -8.42
CA GLN A 17 -1.73 3.42 -8.62
C GLN A 17 -0.31 2.87 -8.75
N TRP A 18 0.55 3.50 -9.55
CA TRP A 18 1.93 3.04 -9.71
C TRP A 18 2.69 3.00 -8.37
N LEU A 19 2.51 4.00 -7.51
CA LEU A 19 3.10 4.04 -6.17
C LEU A 19 2.60 2.91 -5.26
N LEU A 20 1.31 2.55 -5.37
CA LEU A 20 0.69 1.47 -4.58
C LEU A 20 1.11 0.07 -5.06
N ASP A 21 1.31 -0.09 -6.36
CA ASP A 21 1.79 -1.33 -6.98
C ASP A 21 3.29 -1.58 -6.71
N ASN A 22 4.06 -0.52 -6.43
CA ASN A 22 5.51 -0.57 -6.20
C ASN A 22 5.91 -0.11 -4.78
N PRO A 23 5.47 -0.81 -3.71
CA PRO A 23 5.68 -0.39 -2.31
C PRO A 23 7.14 -0.43 -1.84
N GLY A 24 8.02 -1.08 -2.61
CA GLY A 24 9.46 -1.13 -2.34
C GLY A 24 10.26 -0.03 -3.06
N THR A 25 9.59 0.80 -3.87
CA THR A 25 10.30 1.84 -4.60
C THR A 25 10.75 2.93 -3.64
N ARG A 26 12.00 3.35 -3.80
CA ARG A 26 12.58 4.50 -3.06
C ARG A 26 12.67 5.74 -3.92
N VAL A 27 12.42 5.58 -5.21
CA VAL A 27 12.51 6.63 -6.20
C VAL A 27 11.25 6.61 -7.05
N LEU A 28 10.69 7.80 -7.26
CA LEU A 28 9.65 8.04 -8.24
C LEU A 28 10.34 8.54 -9.52
N PRO A 29 10.29 7.76 -10.62
CA PRO A 29 10.92 8.13 -11.88
C PRO A 29 10.42 9.47 -12.41
N ARG A 30 11.31 10.23 -13.06
CA ARG A 30 11.00 11.50 -13.74
C ARG A 30 9.73 11.46 -14.60
N LEU A 31 9.47 10.32 -15.24
CA LEU A 31 8.26 10.13 -16.05
C LEU A 31 7.00 10.50 -15.25
N TYR A 32 6.83 9.92 -14.06
CA TYR A 32 5.67 10.17 -13.20
C TYR A 32 5.74 11.51 -12.48
N VAL A 33 6.95 12.01 -12.19
CA VAL A 33 7.16 13.37 -11.66
C VAL A 33 6.57 14.43 -12.59
N ASN A 34 6.65 14.27 -13.91
CA ASN A 34 6.05 15.22 -14.86
C ASN A 34 4.50 15.18 -14.86
N HIS A 35 3.90 14.10 -14.37
CA HIS A 35 2.46 13.95 -14.21
C HIS A 35 1.97 14.41 -12.83
N VAL A 36 2.87 14.66 -11.89
CA VAL A 36 2.51 15.43 -10.70
C VAL A 36 2.10 16.80 -11.23
N PRO A 37 0.90 17.32 -10.92
CA PRO A 37 0.59 18.69 -11.25
C PRO A 37 1.67 19.50 -10.54
N ALA A 38 2.61 20.03 -11.31
CA ALA A 38 3.55 21.01 -10.83
C ALA A 38 2.64 22.11 -10.32
N GLY A 39 2.39 22.14 -9.01
CA GLY A 39 1.64 23.18 -8.36
C GLY A 39 2.48 24.39 -8.59
N GLY A 40 2.19 25.09 -9.71
CA GLY A 40 3.15 25.80 -10.52
C GLY A 40 3.88 26.90 -9.75
N PRO A 41 4.56 27.84 -10.42
CA PRO A 41 5.19 28.95 -9.71
C PRO A 41 4.26 29.68 -8.71
N GLU A 42 2.93 29.56 -8.84
CA GLU A 42 1.93 30.10 -7.92
C GLU A 42 1.62 29.26 -6.67
N THR A 43 1.85 27.94 -6.67
CA THR A 43 1.58 27.06 -5.52
C THR A 43 2.84 26.70 -4.74
N GLY A 44 4.03 26.83 -5.35
CA GLY A 44 5.32 26.57 -4.70
C GLY A 44 5.55 25.10 -4.34
N GLN A 45 4.71 24.19 -4.86
CA GLN A 45 4.73 22.77 -4.55
C GLN A 45 5.52 22.01 -5.62
N CYS A 46 6.82 22.23 -5.65
CA CYS A 46 7.74 21.44 -6.47
C CYS A 46 8.36 20.33 -5.61
N LEU A 47 8.15 19.08 -6.01
CA LEU A 47 8.91 17.95 -5.48
C LEU A 47 10.42 18.22 -5.67
N ARG A 48 11.22 17.91 -4.65
CA ARG A 48 12.67 18.10 -4.74
C ARG A 48 13.27 16.97 -5.58
N LEU A 49 13.59 17.30 -6.82
CA LEU A 49 14.20 16.35 -7.74
C LEU A 49 15.72 16.30 -7.54
N ASP A 50 16.31 15.14 -7.82
CA ASP A 50 17.75 15.00 -7.92
C ASP A 50 18.30 15.52 -9.26
N GLU A 51 19.60 15.35 -9.48
CA GLU A 51 20.28 15.78 -10.71
C GLU A 51 19.75 15.13 -12.01
N HIS A 52 19.07 13.98 -11.88
CA HIS A 52 18.46 13.26 -13.00
C HIS A 52 16.98 13.63 -13.21
N GLY A 53 16.38 14.34 -12.25
CA GLY A 53 14.96 14.68 -12.27
C GLY A 53 14.09 13.64 -11.58
N ASP A 54 14.70 12.74 -10.81
CA ASP A 54 14.00 11.71 -10.05
C ASP A 54 13.68 12.22 -8.63
N TYR A 55 12.55 11.76 -8.07
CA TYR A 55 12.14 12.14 -6.73
C TYR A 55 12.42 11.01 -5.73
N TRP A 56 13.18 11.30 -4.69
CA TRP A 56 13.51 10.34 -3.64
C TRP A 56 12.47 10.38 -2.53
N LEU A 57 11.82 9.23 -2.30
CA LEU A 57 10.87 9.05 -1.22
C LEU A 57 11.62 9.02 0.13
N THR A 58 11.16 9.83 1.05
CA THR A 58 11.56 9.80 2.46
C THR A 58 10.99 8.57 3.16
N PRO A 59 11.59 8.14 4.28
CA PRO A 59 11.06 7.04 5.08
C PRO A 59 9.60 7.24 5.52
N GLU A 60 9.21 8.48 5.79
CA GLU A 60 7.84 8.83 6.20
C GLU A 60 6.84 8.63 5.05
N GLU A 61 7.21 9.01 3.83
CA GLU A 61 6.39 8.77 2.63
C GLU A 61 6.26 7.28 2.31
N MET A 62 7.33 6.50 2.50
CA MET A 62 7.23 5.04 2.34
C MET A 62 6.24 4.40 3.33
N VAL A 63 6.23 4.87 4.58
CA VAL A 63 5.26 4.41 5.59
C VAL A 63 3.84 4.79 5.18
N PHE A 64 3.65 6.03 4.71
CA PHE A 64 2.36 6.51 4.21
C PHE A 64 1.84 5.66 3.03
N LEU A 65 2.68 5.40 2.03
CA LEU A 65 2.32 4.56 0.87
C LEU A 65 1.98 3.13 1.29
N THR A 66 2.73 2.58 2.25
CA THR A 66 2.48 1.25 2.79
C THR A 66 1.12 1.18 3.50
N ALA A 67 0.78 2.19 4.31
CA ALA A 67 -0.50 2.29 4.98
C ALA A 67 -1.67 2.42 3.98
N ARG A 68 -1.53 3.29 2.98
CA ARG A 68 -2.53 3.45 1.90
C ARG A 68 -2.81 2.17 1.13
N ARG A 69 -1.77 1.39 0.85
CA ARG A 69 -1.92 0.09 0.21
C ARG A 69 -2.74 -0.88 1.08
N GLN A 70 -2.51 -0.89 2.39
CA GLN A 70 -3.28 -1.74 3.32
C GLN A 70 -4.75 -1.32 3.39
N GLU A 71 -5.06 -0.03 3.29
CA GLU A 71 -6.44 0.48 3.21
C GLU A 71 -7.15 0.03 1.93
N LEU A 72 -6.42 -0.09 0.81
CA LEU A 72 -6.95 -0.48 -0.50
C LEU A 72 -7.07 -1.99 -0.72
N VAL A 73 -6.45 -2.80 0.15
CA VAL A 73 -6.65 -4.25 0.19
C VAL A 73 -7.54 -4.57 1.40
N PRO A 74 -8.87 -4.41 1.31
CA PRO A 74 -9.77 -4.90 2.34
C PRO A 74 -9.75 -6.44 2.29
N GLY A 75 -8.93 -7.05 3.14
CA GLY A 75 -9.06 -8.47 3.47
C GLY A 75 -7.79 -9.28 3.29
N LYS A 76 -7.00 -9.37 4.37
CA LYS A 76 -6.64 -10.66 5.00
C LYS A 76 -6.05 -10.43 6.39
N GLN A 77 -6.82 -9.83 7.28
CA GLN A 77 -6.47 -9.74 8.71
C GLN A 77 -7.65 -10.23 9.55
N ASP A 78 -8.02 -11.50 9.40
CA ASP A 78 -8.84 -12.24 10.36
C ASP A 78 -8.60 -13.74 10.17
N THR A 79 -7.41 -14.20 10.53
CA THR A 79 -7.26 -15.55 11.07
C THR A 79 -6.31 -15.45 12.26
N VAL A 80 -6.80 -14.80 13.31
CA VAL A 80 -6.35 -15.08 14.68
C VAL A 80 -6.64 -16.55 14.94
N GLY A 81 -5.59 -17.30 15.27
CA GLY A 81 -5.73 -18.62 15.84
C GLY A 81 -6.36 -18.54 17.23
N ALA A 82 -7.36 -19.37 17.47
CA ALA A 82 -7.68 -19.94 18.76
C ALA A 82 -7.65 -21.46 18.51
N ASP A 83 -6.52 -22.12 18.71
CA ASP A 83 -6.13 -22.75 19.98
C ASP A 83 -7.25 -23.56 20.64
N SER A 84 -7.04 -24.88 20.59
CA SER A 84 -7.33 -25.88 21.62
C SER A 84 -8.75 -26.05 22.18
N GLY A 85 -9.25 -27.29 22.02
CA GLY A 85 -9.77 -28.02 23.18
C GLY A 85 -11.18 -28.61 23.08
N GLY A 86 -11.23 -29.93 22.95
CA GLY A 86 -12.09 -30.76 23.81
C GLY A 86 -13.49 -31.14 23.32
N GLY A 87 -13.82 -32.43 23.45
CA GLY A 87 -15.18 -32.99 23.40
C GLY A 87 -15.31 -34.11 22.35
N GLU A 88 -14.81 -35.32 22.62
CA GLU A 88 -15.58 -36.41 23.24
C GLU A 88 -16.57 -37.08 22.23
N SER A 89 -16.19 -38.24 21.69
CA SER A 89 -16.71 -39.58 22.07
C SER A 89 -18.19 -39.76 21.69
N THR A 90 -18.53 -40.52 20.64
CA THR A 90 -18.82 -41.96 20.66
C THR A 90 -19.45 -42.24 19.28
N ARG A 91 -19.26 -43.38 18.62
CA ARG A 91 -19.93 -44.64 18.97
C ARG A 91 -19.40 -45.74 18.04
N THR A 92 -18.85 -46.75 18.69
CA THR A 92 -18.68 -48.14 18.25
C THR A 92 -19.93 -48.75 17.61
N GLY A 93 -19.73 -49.66 16.65
CA GLY A 93 -20.54 -50.87 16.55
C GLY A 93 -21.45 -51.01 15.33
N GLU A 94 -21.19 -52.07 14.57
CA GLU A 94 -22.16 -53.01 14.01
C GLU A 94 -23.21 -52.52 12.99
N ALA A 95 -23.19 -53.10 11.79
CA ALA A 95 -24.14 -54.18 11.46
C ALA A 95 -23.87 -54.75 10.05
N LEU A 96 -23.86 -56.08 9.99
CA LEU A 96 -24.03 -56.88 8.77
C LEU A 96 -25.42 -56.66 8.13
N ASP A 97 -25.51 -57.11 6.88
CA ASP A 97 -26.70 -57.66 6.20
C ASP A 97 -27.59 -56.68 5.41
N ARG A 98 -27.44 -56.73 4.07
CA ARG A 98 -28.46 -57.29 3.16
C ARG A 98 -27.97 -57.39 1.72
#